data_AF-A0A496AZ59-F1
#
_entry.id   AF-A0A496AZ59-F1
#
_cell.length_a   1.000
_cell.length_b   1.000
_cell.length_c   1.000
_cell.angle_alpha   90.00
_cell.angle_beta   90.00
_cell.angle_gamma   90.00
#
_symmetry.space_group_name_H-M   'P 1'
#
loop_
_entity.id
_entity.type
_entity.pdbx_description
1 polymer ?
#
loop_
_entity_poly.entity_id
_entity_poly.type
_entity_poly.pdbx_seq_one_letter_code
_entity_poly.pdbx_strand_id
1 'polypeptide(L)'
;MRIKGMKPNRLHHLELEVMKAIWKLERATVNDVLDAIDRKIAYTTIATTMKSLEKKGVLSHQVEGRTFVYQPLVKETEITHTMLIDLLERLFDNSAEKLVNTLLEVRQTSSDELNRLQQLINDYQPEEVTSTRRD
;
A
#
# COMPACT_ATOMS: atom_id res chain seq x y z
N MET A 1 2.90 -12.34 -12.75
CA MET A 1 3.67 -11.54 -13.73
C MET A 1 4.56 -10.59 -12.94
N ARG A 2 5.88 -10.85 -12.87
CA ARG A 2 6.81 -10.04 -12.06
C ARG A 2 7.12 -8.76 -12.84
N ILE A 3 6.66 -7.60 -12.35
CA ILE A 3 7.01 -6.29 -12.89
C ILE A 3 8.53 -6.11 -12.71
N LYS A 4 9.26 -6.23 -13.82
CA LYS A 4 10.72 -6.18 -13.89
C LYS A 4 11.18 -4.76 -13.54
N GLY A 5 11.66 -4.55 -12.30
CA GLY A 5 12.43 -3.35 -11.92
C GLY A 5 11.79 -2.41 -10.89
N MET A 6 10.55 -2.62 -10.46
CA MET A 6 9.96 -1.81 -9.39
C MET A 6 10.15 -2.51 -8.04
N LYS A 7 10.63 -1.78 -7.02
CA LYS A 7 10.44 -2.20 -5.63
C LYS A 7 9.14 -1.56 -5.12
N PRO A 8 8.05 -2.33 -4.92
CA PRO A 8 6.76 -1.81 -4.47
C PRO A 8 6.83 -1.11 -3.10
N ASN A 9 7.90 -1.37 -2.33
CA ASN A 9 8.21 -0.78 -1.03
C ASN A 9 8.57 0.73 -1.04
N ARG A 10 8.43 1.46 -2.17
CA ARG A 10 8.88 2.85 -2.32
C ARG A 10 7.84 3.77 -2.92
N LEU A 11 6.59 3.66 -2.48
CA LEU A 11 5.66 4.77 -2.65
C LEU A 11 5.90 5.79 -1.55
N HIS A 12 6.20 7.02 -1.94
CA HIS A 12 6.27 8.14 -1.01
C HIS A 12 4.87 8.53 -0.53
N HIS A 13 4.79 9.36 0.51
CA HIS A 13 3.53 9.72 1.16
C HIS A 13 2.43 10.17 0.17
N LEU A 14 2.75 11.12 -0.72
CA LEU A 14 1.80 11.58 -1.74
C LEU A 14 1.46 10.51 -2.79
N GLU A 15 2.41 9.67 -3.17
CA GLU A 15 2.16 8.57 -4.11
C GLU A 15 1.20 7.55 -3.49
N LEU A 16 1.34 7.27 -2.20
CA LEU A 16 0.44 6.38 -1.47
C LEU A 16 -0.95 6.99 -1.31
N GLU A 17 -1.06 8.30 -1.03
CA GLU A 17 -2.34 9.01 -1.01
C GLU A 17 -3.06 8.91 -2.36
N VAL A 18 -2.34 9.16 -3.47
CA VAL A 18 -2.88 9.03 -4.82
C VAL A 18 -3.31 7.60 -5.12
N MET A 19 -2.49 6.59 -4.78
CA MET A 19 -2.87 5.18 -4.97
C MET A 19 -4.10 4.80 -4.16
N LYS A 20 -4.24 5.28 -2.91
CA LYS A 20 -5.43 5.04 -2.08
C LYS A 20 -6.70 5.62 -2.70
N ALA A 21 -6.62 6.80 -3.32
CA ALA A 21 -7.75 7.35 -4.06
C ALA A 21 -8.09 6.47 -5.28
N ILE A 22 -7.08 6.07 -6.06
CA ILE A 22 -7.27 5.26 -7.27
C ILE A 22 -7.79 3.85 -6.95
N TRP A 23 -7.34 3.21 -5.87
CA TRP A 23 -7.87 1.89 -5.45
C TRP A 23 -9.34 1.96 -5.09
N LYS A 24 -9.80 3.06 -4.48
CA LYS A 24 -11.22 3.26 -4.15
C LYS A 24 -12.08 3.55 -5.37
N LEU A 25 -11.53 4.32 -6.32
CA LEU A 25 -12.25 4.73 -7.53
C LEU A 25 -12.19 3.67 -8.64
N GLU A 26 -11.21 2.77 -8.59
CA GLU A 26 -10.83 1.76 -9.60
C GLU A 26 -10.40 2.34 -10.97
N ARG A 27 -10.97 3.47 -11.38
CA ARG A 27 -10.65 4.27 -12.55
C ARG A 27 -10.76 5.75 -12.17
N ALA A 28 -9.72 6.54 -12.44
CA ALA A 28 -9.70 7.93 -12.03
C ALA A 28 -8.91 8.84 -12.97
N THR A 29 -9.41 10.04 -13.19
CA THR A 29 -8.68 11.15 -13.79
C THR A 29 -7.88 11.90 -12.73
N VAL A 30 -7.05 12.87 -13.17
CA VAL A 30 -6.34 13.76 -12.25
C VAL A 30 -7.31 14.57 -11.37
N ASN A 31 -8.46 14.98 -11.92
CA ASN A 31 -9.47 15.72 -11.16
C ASN A 31 -10.14 14.83 -10.13
N ASP A 32 -10.50 13.59 -10.47
CA ASP A 32 -11.13 12.68 -9.52
C ASP A 32 -10.22 12.40 -8.32
N VAL A 33 -8.91 12.24 -8.55
CA VAL A 33 -7.92 12.07 -7.47
C VAL A 33 -7.77 13.36 -6.65
N LEU A 34 -7.78 14.52 -7.31
CA LEU A 34 -7.69 15.81 -6.62
C LEU A 34 -8.89 16.02 -5.69
N ASP A 35 -10.09 15.68 -6.15
CA ASP A 35 -11.35 15.79 -5.39
C ASP A 35 -11.42 14.77 -4.24
N ALA A 36 -10.77 13.61 -4.39
CA ALA A 36 -10.71 12.58 -3.36
C ALA A 36 -9.73 12.85 -2.22
N ILE A 37 -8.82 13.83 -2.36
CA ILE A 37 -7.80 14.15 -1.36
C ILE A 37 -8.22 15.38 -0.55
N ASP A 38 -8.42 15.20 0.76
CA ASP A 38 -8.95 16.21 1.70
C ASP A 38 -7.92 17.29 2.11
N ARG A 39 -7.04 17.69 1.19
CA ARG A 39 -6.10 18.81 1.37
C ARG A 39 -5.79 19.48 0.04
N LYS A 40 -5.51 20.79 0.09
CA LYS A 40 -5.19 21.57 -1.11
C LYS A 40 -3.84 21.14 -1.71
N ILE A 41 -3.89 20.52 -2.88
CA ILE A 41 -2.73 20.14 -3.69
C ILE A 41 -2.91 20.75 -5.08
N ALA A 42 -1.83 21.22 -5.70
CA ALA A 42 -1.90 21.72 -7.06
C ALA A 42 -2.20 20.57 -8.04
N TYR A 43 -3.07 20.83 -9.03
CA TYR A 43 -3.39 19.87 -10.10
C TYR A 43 -2.13 19.27 -10.75
N THR A 44 -1.14 20.11 -11.05
CA THR A 44 0.12 19.69 -11.68
C THR A 44 0.93 18.75 -10.80
N THR A 45 0.82 18.87 -9.47
CA THR A 45 1.45 17.95 -8.51
C THR A 45 0.79 16.58 -8.58
N ILE A 46 -0.54 16.48 -8.58
CA ILE A 46 -1.25 15.20 -8.75
C ILE A 46 -0.92 14.59 -10.12
N ALA A 47 -0.98 15.38 -11.20
CA ALA A 47 -0.65 14.91 -12.55
C ALA A 47 0.79 14.36 -12.64
N THR A 48 1.76 15.06 -12.04
CA THR A 48 3.16 14.61 -12.01
C THR A 48 3.33 13.35 -11.18
N THR A 49 2.64 13.26 -10.04
CA THR A 49 2.64 12.06 -9.19
C THR A 49 2.03 10.86 -9.92
N MET A 50 0.88 11.00 -10.58
CA MET A 50 0.26 9.93 -11.37
C MET A 50 1.17 9.46 -12.51
N LYS A 51 1.86 10.39 -13.18
CA LYS A 51 2.88 10.06 -14.19
C LYS A 51 4.10 9.35 -13.60
N SER A 52 4.54 9.71 -12.39
CA SER A 52 5.60 8.99 -11.66
C SER A 52 5.17 7.56 -11.35
N LEU A 53 3.95 7.38 -10.83
CA LEU A 53 3.36 6.08 -10.50
C LEU A 53 3.20 5.19 -11.74
N GLU A 54 2.81 5.77 -12.87
CA GLU A 54 2.78 5.05 -14.15
C GLU A 54 4.19 4.64 -14.61
N LYS A 55 5.19 5.53 -14.53
CA LYS A 55 6.59 5.19 -14.82
C LYS A 55 7.12 4.07 -13.91
N LYS A 56 6.65 4.01 -12.67
CA LYS A 56 6.95 2.91 -11.73
C LYS A 56 6.24 1.61 -12.12
N GLY A 57 5.16 1.68 -12.91
CA GLY A 57 4.40 0.52 -13.35
C GLY A 57 3.30 0.08 -12.37
N VAL A 58 2.90 0.93 -11.42
CA VAL A 58 1.73 0.65 -10.55
C VAL A 58 0.41 1.17 -11.11
N LEU A 59 0.48 2.08 -12.08
CA LEU A 59 -0.67 2.61 -12.80
C LEU A 59 -0.47 2.42 -14.30
N SER A 60 -1.56 2.36 -15.03
CA SER A 60 -1.60 2.66 -16.46
C SER A 60 -2.67 3.70 -16.74
N HIS A 61 -2.51 4.49 -17.79
CA HIS A 61 -3.60 5.30 -18.32
C HIS A 61 -4.13 4.77 -19.65
N GLN A 62 -5.38 5.14 -19.92
CA GLN A 62 -6.00 5.10 -21.24
C GLN A 62 -6.48 6.51 -21.60
N VAL A 63 -6.54 6.79 -22.91
CA VAL A 63 -7.07 8.06 -23.41
C VAL A 63 -8.54 7.88 -23.75
N GLU A 64 -9.40 8.58 -23.02
CA GLU A 64 -10.84 8.64 -23.28
C GLU A 64 -11.19 10.05 -23.76
N GLY A 65 -11.45 10.19 -25.05
CA GLY A 65 -11.64 11.50 -25.69
C GLY A 65 -10.38 12.36 -25.62
N ARG A 66 -10.38 13.36 -24.71
CA ARG A 66 -9.25 14.28 -24.47
C ARG A 66 -8.68 14.16 -23.06
N THR A 67 -9.08 13.13 -22.32
CA THR A 67 -8.76 12.95 -20.90
C THR A 67 -7.97 11.67 -20.68
N PHE A 68 -6.99 11.72 -19.77
CA PHE A 68 -6.30 10.53 -19.30
C PHE A 68 -7.05 9.94 -18.11
N VAL A 69 -7.44 8.67 -18.25
CA VAL A 69 -8.10 7.88 -17.20
C VAL A 69 -7.10 6.83 -16.73
N TYR A 70 -6.73 6.90 -15.46
CA TYR A 70 -5.76 5.99 -14.84
C TYR A 70 -6.47 4.83 -14.14
N GLN A 71 -5.83 3.67 -14.14
CA GLN A 71 -6.27 2.46 -13.45
C GLN A 71 -5.10 1.79 -12.73
N PRO A 72 -5.34 1.12 -11.58
CA PRO A 72 -4.30 0.43 -10.84
C PRO A 72 -3.88 -0.86 -11.56
N LEU A 73 -2.56 -1.11 -11.58
CA LEU A 73 -1.96 -2.36 -12.07
C LEU A 73 -1.56 -3.31 -10.93
N VAL A 74 -1.67 -2.84 -9.69
CA VAL A 74 -1.31 -3.56 -8.46
C VAL A 74 -2.43 -3.41 -7.45
N LYS A 75 -2.63 -4.42 -6.61
CA LYS A 75 -3.62 -4.39 -5.52
C LYS A 75 -3.05 -3.63 -4.32
N GLU A 76 -3.94 -3.03 -3.52
CA GLU A 76 -3.57 -2.37 -2.26
C GLU A 76 -2.84 -3.33 -1.32
N THR A 77 -3.29 -4.59 -1.25
CA THR A 77 -2.67 -5.63 -0.44
C THR A 77 -1.25 -5.95 -0.88
N GLU A 78 -0.96 -6.02 -2.18
CA GLU A 78 0.39 -6.30 -2.68
C GLU A 78 1.40 -5.23 -2.25
N ILE A 79 1.01 -3.95 -2.36
CA ILE A 79 1.86 -2.84 -1.90
C ILE A 79 2.02 -2.88 -0.37
N THR A 80 0.92 -3.05 0.35
CA THR A 80 0.91 -3.04 1.82
C THR A 80 1.78 -4.16 2.39
N HIS A 81 1.65 -5.38 1.87
CA HIS A 81 2.48 -6.52 2.27
C HIS A 81 3.96 -6.27 1.97
N THR A 82 4.28 -5.77 0.78
CA THR A 82 5.69 -5.52 0.40
C THR A 82 6.32 -4.44 1.27
N MET A 83 5.58 -3.38 1.61
CA MET A 83 6.03 -2.32 2.52
C MET A 83 6.22 -2.85 3.94
N LEU A 84 5.31 -3.69 4.43
CA LEU A 84 5.40 -4.28 5.77
C LEU A 84 6.60 -5.23 5.89
N ILE A 85 6.87 -6.05 4.87
CA ILE A 85 8.04 -6.92 4.83
C ILE A 85 9.34 -6.09 4.88
N ASP A 86 9.45 -5.04 4.04
CA ASP A 86 10.61 -4.13 4.06
C ASP A 86 10.80 -3.47 5.43
N LEU A 87 9.70 -3.08 6.09
CA LEU A 87 9.73 -2.50 7.44
C LEU A 87 10.24 -3.51 8.48
N LEU A 88 9.71 -4.74 8.45
CA LEU A 88 10.10 -5.83 9.35
C LEU A 88 11.60 -6.14 9.21
N GLU A 89 12.09 -6.27 7.98
CA GLU A 89 13.50 -6.54 7.69
C GLU A 89 14.41 -5.40 8.16
N ARG A 90 13.99 -4.14 7.99
CA ARG A 90 14.88 -2.98 8.21
C ARG A 90 14.90 -2.47 9.64
N LEU A 91 13.80 -2.60 10.38
CA LEU A 91 13.66 -2.01 11.72
C LEU A 91 13.41 -3.02 12.83
N PHE A 92 12.99 -4.25 12.51
CA PHE A 92 12.52 -5.20 13.51
C PHE A 92 13.19 -6.57 13.42
N ASP A 93 14.35 -6.68 12.76
CA ASP A 93 15.11 -7.94 12.59
C ASP A 93 14.22 -9.10 12.08
N ASN A 94 13.28 -8.79 11.19
CA ASN A 94 12.30 -9.73 10.67
C ASN A 94 11.40 -10.39 11.75
N SER A 95 11.20 -9.73 12.90
CA SER A 95 10.37 -10.21 14.01
C SER A 95 9.02 -9.50 14.07
N ALA A 96 7.95 -10.26 13.84
CA ALA A 96 6.58 -9.79 14.02
C ALA A 96 6.28 -9.44 15.49
N GLU A 97 6.85 -10.18 16.44
CA GLU A 97 6.69 -9.94 17.87
C GLU A 97 7.24 -8.56 18.26
N LYS A 98 8.44 -8.20 17.79
CA LYS A 98 9.03 -6.88 18.05
C LYS A 98 8.16 -5.75 17.50
N LEU A 99 7.61 -5.91 16.29
CA LEU A 99 6.69 -4.94 15.69
C LEU A 99 5.45 -4.73 16.57
N VAL A 100 4.81 -5.82 17.00
CA VAL A 100 3.60 -5.75 17.84
C VAL A 100 3.92 -5.11 19.19
N ASN A 101 5.01 -5.50 19.85
CA ASN A 101 5.40 -4.91 21.13
C ASN A 101 5.61 -3.38 21.01
N THR A 102 6.37 -2.94 20.00
CA THR A 102 6.57 -1.50 19.75
C THR A 102 5.27 -0.78 19.42
N LEU A 103 4.35 -1.41 18.67
CA LEU A 103 3.04 -0.81 18.39
C LEU A 103 2.24 -0.57 19.67
N LEU A 104 2.22 -1.54 20.59
CA LEU A 104 1.53 -1.45 21.88
C LEU A 104 2.17 -0.42 22.82
N GLU A 105 3.47 -0.19 22.73
CA GLU A 105 4.17 0.87 23.48
C GLU A 105 3.87 2.27 22.93
N VAL A 106 3.82 2.44 21.60
CA VAL A 106 3.65 3.74 20.95
C VAL A 106 2.18 4.20 20.96
N ARG A 107 1.24 3.28 20.75
CA ARG A 107 -0.20 3.54 20.84
C ARG A 107 -0.62 3.20 22.26
N GLN A 108 -1.09 4.18 23.05
CA GLN A 108 -1.75 3.90 24.34
C GLN A 108 -2.99 3.03 24.09
N THR A 109 -2.81 1.72 24.06
CA THR A 109 -3.79 0.77 23.55
C THR A 109 -4.83 0.52 24.64
N SER A 110 -6.11 0.71 24.29
CA SER A 110 -7.20 0.43 25.23
C SER A 110 -7.31 -1.06 25.52
N SER A 111 -7.83 -1.43 26.70
CA SER A 111 -8.10 -2.83 27.04
C SER A 111 -9.02 -3.52 26.01
N ASP A 112 -9.98 -2.79 25.43
CA ASP A 112 -10.87 -3.32 24.40
C ASP A 112 -10.13 -3.65 23.10
N GLU A 113 -9.17 -2.81 22.71
CA GLU A 113 -8.35 -3.05 21.52
C GLU A 113 -7.38 -4.22 21.72
N LEU A 114 -6.78 -4.33 22.91
CA LEU A 114 -5.98 -5.50 23.29
C LEU A 114 -6.79 -6.80 23.23
N ASN A 115 -8.01 -6.80 23.76
CA ASN A 115 -8.88 -7.97 23.71
C ASN A 115 -9.21 -8.38 22.27
N ARG A 116 -9.50 -7.41 21.38
CA ARG A 116 -9.73 -7.69 19.95
C ARG A 116 -8.48 -8.24 19.27
N LEU A 117 -7.29 -7.70 19.57
CA LEU A 117 -6.03 -8.23 19.05
C LEU A 117 -5.77 -9.66 19.51
N GLN A 118 -6.03 -9.96 20.79
CA GLN A 118 -5.90 -11.31 21.33
C GLN A 118 -6.84 -12.30 20.65
N GLN A 119 -8.09 -11.91 20.38
CA GLN A 119 -9.03 -12.72 19.61
C GLN A 119 -8.51 -12.99 18.20
N LEU A 120 -8.05 -11.96 17.49
CA LEU A 120 -7.48 -12.11 16.15
C LEU A 120 -6.28 -13.08 16.11
N ILE A 121 -5.41 -13.03 17.11
CA ILE A 121 -4.25 -13.94 17.22
C ILE A 121 -4.72 -15.39 17.47
N ASN A 122 -5.70 -15.59 18.35
CA ASN A 122 -6.22 -16.92 18.67
C ASN A 122 -6.97 -17.55 17.49
N ASP A 123 -7.66 -16.73 16.70
CA ASP A 123 -8.40 -17.16 15.51
C ASP A 123 -7.48 -17.38 14.31
N TYR A 124 -6.27 -16.81 14.32
CA TYR A 124 -5.29 -16.97 13.26
C TYR A 124 -4.71 -18.39 13.25
N GLN A 125 -5.05 -19.15 12.22
CA GLN A 125 -4.43 -20.43 11.92
C GLN A 125 -3.32 -20.19 10.88
N PRO A 126 -2.04 -20.46 11.18
CA PRO A 126 -0.99 -20.33 10.19
C PRO A 126 -1.25 -21.33 9.07
N GLU A 127 -1.36 -20.85 7.82
CA GLU A 127 -1.26 -21.76 6.69
C GLU A 127 0.15 -22.35 6.69
N GLU A 128 0.27 -23.67 6.77
CA GLU A 128 1.56 -24.36 6.61
C GLU A 128 2.12 -24.00 5.24
N VAL A 129 3.08 -23.08 5.21
CA VAL A 129 3.88 -22.83 4.01
C VAL A 129 4.77 -24.05 3.84
N THR A 130 4.26 -25.06 3.12
CA THR A 130 5.03 -26.22 2.68
C THR A 130 6.30 -25.72 2.03
N SER A 131 7.41 -25.92 2.73
CA SER A 131 8.75 -25.61 2.28
C SER A 131 9.08 -26.54 1.10
N THR A 132 8.67 -26.15 -0.11
CA THR A 132 9.30 -26.70 -1.31
C THR A 132 10.69 -26.07 -1.41
N ARG A 133 11.63 -26.62 -0.63
CA ARG A 133 13.03 -26.69 -1.04
C ARG A 133 13.01 -27.44 -2.38
N ARG A 134 13.30 -26.74 -3.48
CA ARG A 134 13.80 -27.42 -4.67
C ARG A 134 15.30 -27.45 -4.56
N ASP A 135 15.79 -28.68 -4.65
CA ASP A 135 17.17 -29.07 -4.90
C ASP A 135 17.76 -28.41 -6.15
#